data_AF-A0A077XT49-F1
#
_entry.id   AF-A0A077XT49-F1
#
_cell.length_a   1.000
_cell.length_b   1.000
_cell.length_c   1.000
_cell.angle_alpha   90.00
_cell.angle_beta   90.00
_cell.angle_gamma   90.00
#
_symmetry.space_group_name_H-M   'P 1'
#
loop_
_entity.id
_entity.type
_entity.pdbx_description
1 polymer ?
#
loop_
_entity_poly.entity_id
_entity_poly.type
_entity_poly.pdbx_seq_one_letter_code
_entity_poly.pdbx_strand_id
1 'polypeptide(L)' 'MIDNTWNNMKIILIVLLGLIALIMIYLGFRSDLLPPILTGVGFFIIATLFIIGVKK' A
#
# COMPACT_ATOMS: atom_id res chain seq x y z
N MET A 1 16.32 6.20 -22.88
CA MET A 1 14.93 5.69 -22.97
C MET A 1 14.65 4.72 -21.79
N ILE A 2 14.99 5.14 -20.55
CA ILE A 2 14.85 4.36 -19.29
C ILE A 2 14.39 5.31 -18.14
N ASP A 3 13.93 6.50 -18.48
CA ASP A 3 13.56 7.57 -17.54
C ASP A 3 12.08 7.47 -17.12
N ASN A 4 11.21 6.93 -17.99
CA ASN A 4 9.76 6.85 -17.72
C ASN A 4 9.33 5.59 -16.95
N THR A 5 10.13 4.52 -16.96
CA THR A 5 9.76 3.22 -16.37
C THR A 5 9.81 3.21 -14.84
N TRP A 6 10.77 3.90 -14.23
CA TRP A 6 10.94 3.95 -12.78
C TRP A 6 9.77 4.65 -12.07
N ASN A 7 9.22 5.71 -12.66
CA ASN A 7 8.02 6.36 -12.13
C ASN A 7 6.81 5.45 -12.26
N ASN A 8 6.65 4.77 -13.39
CA ASN A 8 5.54 3.84 -13.61
C ASN A 8 5.59 2.65 -12.64
N MET A 9 6.77 2.07 -12.39
CA MET A 9 6.91 0.97 -11.42
C MET A 9 6.56 1.42 -10.00
N LYS A 10 7.04 2.60 -9.55
CA LYS A 10 6.70 3.15 -8.23
C LYS A 10 5.20 3.37 -8.09
N ILE A 11 4.54 3.93 -9.12
CA ILE A 11 3.10 4.15 -9.13
C ILE A 11 2.34 2.82 -9.05
N ILE A 12 2.73 1.83 -9.87
CA ILE A 12 2.13 0.49 -9.85
C ILE A 12 2.25 -0.16 -8.47
N LEU A 13 3.42 -0.05 -7.83
CA LEU A 13 3.65 -0.58 -6.48
C LEU A 13 2.76 0.10 -5.44
N ILE A 14 2.62 1.43 -5.48
CA ILE A 14 1.76 2.18 -4.54
C ILE A 14 0.29 1.79 -4.72
N VAL A 15 -0.17 1.69 -5.97
CA VAL A 15 -1.55 1.27 -6.29
C VAL A 15 -1.80 -0.16 -5.80
N LEU A 16 -0.87 -1.07 -6.05
CA LEU A 16 -0.98 -2.47 -5.60
C LEU A 16 -0.98 -2.57 -4.06
N LEU A 17 -0.14 -1.78 -3.38
CA LEU A 17 -0.06 -1.74 -1.92
C LEU A 17 -1.38 -1.23 -1.31
N GLY A 18 -1.98 -0.18 -1.90
CA GLY A 18 -3.29 0.33 -1.48
C GLY A 18 -4.42 -0.69 -1.66
N LEU A 19 -4.38 -1.44 -2.77
CA LEU A 19 -5.34 -2.53 -3.05
C LEU A 19 -5.24 -3.67 -2.02
N ILE A 20 -4.02 -4.10 -1.69
CA ILE A 20 -3.78 -5.14 -0.68
C ILE A 20 -4.22 -4.67 0.70
N ALA A 21 -3.96 -3.41 1.05
CA ALA A 21 -4.40 -2.82 2.31
C ALA A 21 -5.93 -2.86 2.45
N LEU A 22 -6.68 -2.49 1.40
CA LEU A 22 -8.14 -2.59 1.37
C LEU A 22 -8.64 -4.02 1.53
N ILE A 23 -8.03 -4.98 0.84
CA ILE A 23 -8.39 -6.40 0.92
C ILE A 23 -8.14 -6.95 2.34
N MET A 24 -7.00 -6.63 2.94
CA MET A 24 -6.64 -7.03 4.31
C MET A 24 -7.61 -6.49 5.35
N ILE A 25 -8.00 -5.22 5.22
CA ILE A 25 -8.99 -4.57 6.09
C ILE A 25 -10.35 -5.25 5.92
N TYR A 26 -10.80 -5.44 4.68
CA TYR A 26 -12.07 -6.10 4.39
C TYR A 26 -12.12 -7.53 4.93
N LEU A 27 -11.07 -8.32 4.70
CA LEU A 27 -10.98 -9.70 5.16
C LEU A 27 -10.90 -9.78 6.69
N GLY A 28 -10.21 -8.83 7.31
CA GLY A 28 -10.12 -8.70 8.75
C GLY A 28 -11.48 -8.39 9.39
N PHE A 29 -12.23 -7.43 8.86
CA PHE A 29 -13.60 -7.14 9.33
C PHE A 29 -14.58 -8.29 9.07
N ARG A 30 -14.46 -8.99 7.93
CA ARG A 30 -15.34 -10.10 7.59
C ARG A 30 -15.10 -11.34 8.47
N SER A 31 -13.86 -11.53 8.91
CA SER A 31 -13.45 -12.76 9.61
C SER A 31 -13.18 -12.53 11.11
N ASP A 32 -13.47 -11.33 11.64
CA ASP A 32 -13.09 -10.88 13.00
C ASP A 32 -11.61 -11.11 13.33
N LEU A 33 -10.75 -11.01 12.31
CA LEU A 33 -9.31 -11.19 12.46
C LEU A 33 -8.66 -9.82 12.65
N LEU A 34 -8.22 -9.55 13.87
CA LEU A 34 -7.41 -8.38 14.23
C LEU A 34 -6.08 -8.26 13.44
N PRO A 35 -5.32 -9.35 13.19
CA PRO A 35 -4.02 -9.23 12.52
C PRO A 35 -4.10 -8.69 11.07
N PRO A 36 -5.02 -9.15 10.20
CA PRO A 36 -5.24 -8.55 8.88
C PRO A 36 -5.64 -7.06 8.93
N ILE A 37 -6.51 -6.66 9.86
CA ILE A 37 -6.89 -5.23 10.00
C ILE A 37 -5.66 -4.39 10.34
N LEU A 38 -4.89 -4.80 11.35
CA LEU A 38 -3.69 -4.08 11.79
C LEU A 38 -2.62 -4.02 10.68
N THR A 39 -2.47 -5.12 9.93
CA THR A 39 -1.54 -5.18 8.79
C THR A 39 -1.97 -4.23 7.67
N GLY A 40 -3.27 -4.19 7.34
CA GLY A 40 -3.79 -3.26 6.32
C GLY A 40 -3.65 -1.78 6.72
N VAL A 41 -3.85 -1.45 8.00
CA VAL A 41 -3.57 -0.11 8.53
C VAL A 41 -2.08 0.21 8.45
N GLY A 42 -1.21 -0.73 8.79
CA GLY A 42 0.25 -0.58 8.66
C GLY A 42 0.71 -0.33 7.22
N PHE A 43 0.11 -1.01 6.24
CA PHE A 43 0.38 -0.78 4.82
C PHE A 43 -0.05 0.62 4.36
N PHE A 44 -1.15 1.16 4.90
CA PHE A 44 -1.55 2.54 4.65
C PHE A 44 -0.53 3.57 5.16
N ILE A 45 0.04 3.34 6.34
CA ILE A 45 1.09 4.19 6.91
C ILE A 45 2.35 4.13 6.03
N ILE A 46 2.77 2.93 5.63
CA ILE A 46 3.96 2.76 4.76
C ILE A 46 3.73 3.41 3.39
N ALA A 47 2.56 3.25 2.79
CA ALA A 47 2.21 3.89 1.52
C ALA A 47 2.32 5.42 1.61
N THR A 48 1.79 6.00 2.70
CA THR A 48 1.85 7.44 2.96
C THR A 48 3.30 7.91 3.16
N LEU A 49 4.08 7.15 3.94
CA LEU A 49 5.49 7.44 4.19
C LEU A 49 6.32 7.35 2.89
N PHE A 50 6.01 6.39 2.02
CA PHE A 50 6.69 6.25 0.74
C PHE A 50 6.38 7.42 -0.20
N ILE A 51 5.13 7.89 -0.25
CA ILE A 51 4.76 9.07 -1.03
C ILE A 51 5.48 10.33 -0.54
N ILE A 52 5.54 10.53 0.79
CA ILE A 52 6.21 11.70 1.39
C ILE A 52 7.74 11.60 1.24
N GLY A 53 8.31 10.43 1.49
CA GLY A 53 9.75 10.18 1.44
C GLY A 53 10.33 10.16 0.02
N VAL A 54 9.53 9.81 -1.00
CA VAL A 54 9.94 9.91 -2.42
C VAL A 54 10.13 11.36 -2.87
N LYS A 55 9.63 12.35 -2.12
CA LYS A 55 9.68 13.77 -2.49
C LYS A 55 11.01 14.49 -2.17
N LYS A 56 12.05 13.78 -1.73
CA LYS A 56 13.37 14.31 -1.37
C LYS A 56 14.44 13.83 -2.36
#